data_AF-A0AAI9WFL5-F1
#
_entry.id   AF-A0AAI9WFL5-F1
#
_cell.length_a   1.000
_cell.length_b   1.000
_cell.length_c   1.000
_cell.angle_alpha   90.00
_cell.angle_beta   90.00
_cell.angle_gamma   90.00
#
_symmetry.space_group_name_H-M   'P 1'
#
loop_
_entity.id
_entity.type
_entity.pdbx_description
1 polymer ?
#
loop_
_entity_poly.entity_id
_entity_poly.type
_entity_poly.pdbx_seq_one_letter_code
_entity_poly.pdbx_strand_id
1 'polypeptide(L)'
;MNMKKLFNSIMICVLLFSSTFIGTACSDDDKNGSNKYPVPVISEFSPSEGLPTSVVTIKGANFGTERTERVGRVYFGGVEATDYESWSDNEIKVRVPQKGITGNITLWVWKNHTETTDEFICVPGAEITSINPSPTFPGSQITINGKNFQYFIDKGVTAQDVIVEFCAEEGITKATADALTATSVTVTVPTDAKGGVITIDFDGYQKVSGPELPLVGDLNLPLINYLETSGTITIEEGGIGSTKDGAYVIYQFDAPATGLFDVYLMTGTTKDGSSLNVNIGDNLNTLKTAALNETLTHAMKNTGSWATNWKDQWGAFYLEEGKTYYLKITFLQVGTTWVGNVGEIGLTLSADQNQTPVNGVKPGVDYVIYKHDFNSGTSYLPFTDAWAWEPNYIKIVDKYLEFYYNYKALLEDDRRMRRGAEVTCNFKTTTEGWYGFKVYLPEGKFPMNESGIIIAQIFGQGCKNSWAGHLSIDQGTLKFSHRHALVDPVVGTVGKLEVNKWYSVVVYFKVGRNNKGRLKAWIGDDMAEGSPAYDSGNCNFGFAHWIDDDTLDDTGNNPECAGYNGTYDALGCKFGLYVSNKVDITIRFDDLKALEGSPSGAFNIVKPGN
;
A
#
# COMPACT_ATOMS: atom_id res chain seq x y z
N MET A 1 53.18 -12.16 41.09
CA MET A 1 54.04 -12.85 40.10
C MET A 1 53.64 -12.37 38.71
N ASN A 2 54.56 -11.74 37.98
CA ASN A 2 54.27 -10.72 36.95
C ASN A 2 53.78 -11.28 35.59
N MET A 3 52.58 -10.87 35.15
CA MET A 3 51.98 -11.13 33.82
C MET A 3 52.78 -10.61 32.61
N LYS A 4 53.90 -9.90 32.83
CA LYS A 4 54.80 -9.46 31.75
C LYS A 4 55.72 -10.56 31.21
N LYS A 5 55.87 -11.71 31.90
CA LYS A 5 56.71 -12.81 31.41
C LYS A 5 55.99 -13.83 30.52
N LEU A 6 54.65 -13.86 30.52
CA LEU A 6 53.88 -14.75 29.63
C LEU A 6 53.70 -14.14 28.22
N PHE A 7 53.61 -12.81 28.13
CA PHE A 7 53.47 -12.09 26.86
C PHE A 7 54.75 -12.08 26.01
N ASN A 8 55.94 -12.13 26.61
CA ASN A 8 57.21 -12.16 25.87
C ASN A 8 57.64 -13.56 25.37
N SER A 9 57.06 -14.64 25.89
CA SER A 9 57.34 -16.00 25.39
C SER A 9 56.51 -16.38 24.16
N ILE A 10 55.34 -15.75 23.96
CA ILE A 10 54.46 -16.04 22.81
C ILE A 10 54.86 -15.18 21.59
N MET A 11 55.41 -13.98 21.81
CA MET A 11 55.82 -13.09 20.73
C MET A 11 57.19 -13.45 20.09
N ILE A 12 57.97 -14.34 20.71
CA ILE A 12 59.24 -14.86 20.17
C ILE A 12 59.03 -16.15 19.33
N CYS A 13 57.92 -16.87 19.52
CA CYS A 13 57.57 -18.02 18.67
C CYS A 13 56.94 -17.61 17.33
N VAL A 14 56.40 -16.39 17.22
CA VAL A 14 55.76 -15.89 15.98
C VAL A 14 56.77 -15.18 15.05
N LEU A 15 57.93 -14.76 15.55
CA LEU A 15 58.96 -14.09 14.74
C LEU A 15 60.11 -15.00 14.26
N LEU A 16 60.18 -16.26 14.71
CA LEU A 16 61.21 -17.25 14.31
C LEU A 16 60.76 -18.31 13.30
N PHE A 17 59.58 -18.15 12.69
CA PHE A 17 59.17 -18.91 11.49
C PHE A 17 59.34 -18.09 10.19
N SER A 18 60.16 -17.03 10.25
CA SER A 18 60.44 -16.11 9.15
C SER A 18 61.87 -16.25 8.59
N SER A 19 62.44 -17.45 8.48
CA SER A 19 63.68 -17.66 7.71
C SER A 19 64.04 -19.13 7.52
N THR A 20 63.45 -19.78 6.50
CA THR A 20 64.08 -20.86 5.70
C THR A 20 63.15 -21.25 4.53
N PHE A 21 62.93 -20.31 3.62
CA PHE A 21 62.57 -20.65 2.24
C PHE A 21 63.86 -20.68 1.42
N ILE A 22 64.64 -21.75 1.58
CA ILE A 22 65.71 -22.09 0.64
C ILE A 22 65.04 -22.79 -0.52
N GLY A 23 65.22 -22.22 -1.71
CA GLY A 23 64.57 -22.63 -2.93
C GLY A 23 64.78 -24.11 -3.25
N THR A 24 63.68 -24.85 -3.25
CA THR A 24 63.47 -25.90 -4.24
C THR A 24 62.77 -25.24 -5.42
N ALA A 25 63.57 -24.68 -6.33
CA ALA A 25 63.13 -24.52 -7.70
C ALA A 25 62.97 -25.94 -8.28
N CYS A 26 61.81 -26.54 -8.07
CA CYS A 26 61.39 -27.71 -8.82
C CYS A 26 60.72 -27.22 -10.09
N SER A 27 61.53 -27.21 -11.15
CA SER A 27 61.22 -27.44 -12.56
C SER A 27 59.85 -26.99 -13.07
N ASP A 28 59.89 -26.06 -14.03
CA ASP A 28 58.87 -25.90 -15.07
C ASP A 28 58.58 -27.28 -15.73
N ASP A 29 57.54 -27.97 -15.26
CA ASP A 29 56.88 -29.06 -16.00
C ASP A 29 55.86 -28.49 -17.03
N ASP A 30 56.02 -27.24 -17.43
CA ASP A 30 55.09 -26.49 -18.27
C ASP A 30 55.36 -26.65 -19.78
N LYS A 31 56.06 -27.72 -20.20
CA LYS A 31 56.25 -28.05 -21.62
C LYS A 31 55.36 -29.17 -22.15
N ASN A 32 54.55 -29.81 -21.30
CA ASN A 32 53.60 -30.86 -21.73
C ASN A 32 52.11 -30.54 -21.43
N GLY A 33 51.81 -29.43 -20.75
CA GLY A 33 50.43 -29.05 -20.41
C GLY A 33 49.61 -28.50 -21.58
N SER A 34 50.26 -27.83 -22.54
CA SER A 34 49.59 -27.29 -23.75
C SER A 34 49.11 -28.38 -24.71
N ASN A 35 49.69 -29.58 -24.66
CA ASN A 35 49.28 -30.73 -25.45
C ASN A 35 48.18 -31.58 -24.75
N LYS A 36 47.97 -31.37 -23.44
CA LYS A 36 46.96 -32.10 -22.66
C LYS A 36 45.57 -31.44 -22.73
N TYR A 37 45.53 -30.11 -22.85
CA TYR A 37 44.28 -29.34 -22.96
C TYR A 37 44.36 -28.43 -24.19
N PRO A 38 43.84 -28.86 -25.36
CA PRO A 38 43.76 -28.00 -26.54
C PRO A 38 42.83 -26.80 -26.30
N VAL A 39 42.77 -25.88 -27.27
CA VAL A 39 41.77 -24.79 -27.23
C VAL A 39 40.36 -25.41 -27.27
N PRO A 40 39.50 -25.12 -26.28
CA PRO A 40 38.14 -25.64 -26.28
C PRO A 40 37.33 -25.04 -27.44
N VAL A 41 36.37 -25.80 -27.95
CA VAL A 41 35.43 -25.34 -28.98
C VAL A 41 34.03 -25.52 -28.45
N ILE A 42 33.25 -24.44 -28.34
CA ILE A 42 31.82 -24.51 -28.05
C ILE A 42 31.08 -24.56 -29.40
N SER A 43 30.27 -25.59 -29.62
CA SER A 43 29.44 -25.72 -30.83
C SER A 43 28.02 -25.21 -30.62
N GLU A 44 27.46 -25.39 -29.42
CA GLU A 44 26.11 -24.94 -29.07
C GLU A 44 25.96 -24.80 -27.55
N PHE A 45 24.97 -24.04 -27.13
CA PHE A 45 24.47 -24.04 -25.76
C PHE A 45 22.94 -23.96 -25.78
N SER A 46 22.31 -24.54 -24.75
CA SER A 46 20.86 -24.49 -24.60
C SER A 46 20.47 -24.63 -23.12
N PRO A 47 19.44 -23.90 -22.65
CA PRO A 47 18.67 -22.88 -23.37
C PRO A 47 19.48 -21.61 -23.68
N SER A 48 18.96 -20.75 -24.57
CA SER A 48 19.59 -19.46 -24.93
C SER A 48 19.38 -18.36 -23.88
N GLU A 49 18.48 -18.60 -22.93
CA GLU A 49 18.16 -17.72 -21.81
C GLU A 49 17.90 -18.54 -20.55
N GLY A 50 18.06 -17.95 -19.38
CA GLY A 50 17.72 -18.62 -18.13
C GLY A 50 17.77 -17.73 -16.90
N LEU A 51 16.98 -18.13 -15.91
CA LEU A 51 16.96 -17.53 -14.58
C LEU A 51 18.21 -17.92 -13.78
N PRO A 52 18.54 -17.19 -12.70
CA PRO A 52 19.51 -17.64 -11.72
C PRO A 52 19.27 -19.10 -11.31
N THR A 53 20.34 -19.89 -11.21
CA THR A 53 20.34 -21.33 -10.86
C THR A 53 19.77 -22.32 -11.90
N SER A 54 19.19 -21.82 -13.01
CA SER A 54 18.81 -22.69 -14.12
C SER A 54 20.02 -23.38 -14.75
N VAL A 55 19.82 -24.57 -15.32
CA VAL A 55 20.89 -25.36 -15.92
C VAL A 55 21.03 -25.00 -17.38
N VAL A 56 22.26 -24.68 -17.79
CA VAL A 56 22.64 -24.52 -19.20
C VAL A 56 23.53 -25.69 -19.60
N THR A 57 23.18 -26.32 -20.71
CA THR A 57 24.00 -27.35 -21.34
C THR A 57 24.85 -26.71 -22.42
N ILE A 58 26.16 -26.84 -22.32
CA ILE A 58 27.16 -26.35 -23.28
C ILE A 58 27.77 -27.59 -23.95
N LYS A 59 27.70 -27.67 -25.28
CA LYS A 59 28.29 -28.78 -26.05
C LYS A 59 29.42 -28.31 -26.93
N GLY A 60 30.33 -29.24 -27.21
CA GLY A 60 31.48 -28.95 -28.05
C GLY A 60 32.56 -30.03 -27.98
N ALA A 61 33.81 -29.60 -27.98
CA ALA A 61 34.96 -30.49 -27.95
C ALA A 61 36.12 -29.90 -27.14
N ASN A 62 37.00 -30.79 -26.68
CA ASN A 62 38.22 -30.47 -25.94
C ASN A 62 37.96 -29.81 -24.56
N PHE A 63 36.84 -30.14 -23.91
CA PHE A 63 36.55 -29.62 -22.57
C PHE A 63 37.33 -30.37 -21.47
N GLY A 64 37.90 -31.54 -21.80
CA GLY A 64 38.55 -32.44 -20.86
C GLY A 64 37.56 -33.31 -20.09
N THR A 65 38.02 -34.47 -19.62
CA THR A 65 37.19 -35.47 -18.93
C THR A 65 37.08 -35.26 -17.41
N GLU A 66 37.81 -34.30 -16.84
CA GLU A 66 37.83 -34.02 -15.40
C GLU A 66 37.79 -32.51 -15.14
N ARG A 67 36.91 -32.07 -14.22
CA ARG A 67 36.84 -30.67 -13.77
C ARG A 67 37.49 -30.51 -12.39
N THR A 68 38.39 -29.54 -12.28
CA THR A 68 38.77 -28.89 -11.02
C THR A 68 38.65 -27.38 -11.19
N GLU A 69 38.57 -26.60 -10.11
CA GLU A 69 38.51 -25.13 -10.18
C GLU A 69 39.68 -24.50 -10.96
N ARG A 70 40.84 -25.18 -10.96
CA ARG A 70 42.02 -24.75 -11.72
C ARG A 70 41.94 -25.11 -13.21
N VAL A 71 41.15 -26.11 -13.58
CA VAL A 71 41.09 -26.66 -14.94
C VAL A 71 39.86 -26.17 -15.69
N GLY A 72 38.66 -26.20 -15.12
CA GLY A 72 37.42 -25.91 -15.85
C GLY A 72 36.59 -24.82 -15.19
N ARG A 73 36.40 -23.70 -15.88
CA ARG A 73 35.62 -22.55 -15.40
C ARG A 73 34.74 -21.98 -16.51
N VAL A 74 33.46 -21.78 -16.22
CA VAL A 74 32.49 -21.16 -17.13
C VAL A 74 32.07 -19.82 -16.55
N TYR A 75 31.95 -18.81 -17.41
CA TYR A 75 31.50 -17.47 -17.06
C TYR A 75 30.28 -17.08 -17.92
N PHE A 76 29.32 -16.40 -17.31
CA PHE A 76 28.14 -15.83 -17.98
C PHE A 76 28.24 -14.30 -17.91
N GLY A 77 28.49 -13.64 -19.06
CA GLY A 77 28.69 -12.19 -19.10
C GLY A 77 29.81 -11.70 -18.18
N GLY A 78 30.87 -12.51 -18.03
CA GLY A 78 32.00 -12.24 -17.14
C GLY A 78 31.83 -12.67 -15.68
N VAL A 79 30.68 -13.25 -15.29
CA VAL A 79 30.45 -13.76 -13.93
C VAL A 79 30.67 -15.26 -13.85
N GLU A 80 31.58 -15.71 -12.97
CA GLU A 80 31.95 -17.12 -12.84
C GLU A 80 30.81 -17.98 -12.28
N ALA A 81 30.53 -19.09 -12.94
CA ALA A 81 29.67 -20.15 -12.43
C ALA A 81 30.45 -21.06 -11.47
N THR A 82 29.83 -21.37 -10.33
CA THR A 82 30.44 -22.18 -9.27
C THR A 82 29.78 -23.56 -9.13
N ASP A 83 28.56 -23.74 -9.65
CA ASP A 83 27.78 -24.98 -9.53
C ASP A 83 27.64 -25.69 -10.89
N TYR A 84 28.01 -26.96 -10.92
CA TYR A 84 28.11 -27.79 -12.12
C TYR A 84 27.47 -29.14 -11.84
N GLU A 85 26.47 -29.51 -12.63
CA GLU A 85 25.82 -30.81 -12.53
C GLU A 85 26.68 -31.92 -13.13
N SER A 86 27.34 -31.63 -14.25
CA SER A 86 28.23 -32.58 -14.91
C SER A 86 29.25 -31.90 -15.81
N TRP A 87 30.40 -32.54 -15.99
CA TRP A 87 31.45 -32.11 -16.91
C TRP A 87 32.03 -33.32 -17.64
N SER A 88 32.14 -33.21 -18.96
CA SER A 88 32.75 -34.20 -19.84
C SER A 88 33.43 -33.48 -21.01
N ASP A 89 34.18 -34.22 -21.82
CA ASP A 89 34.97 -33.62 -22.91
C ASP A 89 34.14 -32.92 -24.01
N ASN A 90 32.85 -33.28 -24.12
CA ASN A 90 31.96 -32.78 -25.16
C ASN A 90 30.68 -32.12 -24.61
N GLU A 91 30.43 -32.16 -23.30
CA GLU A 91 29.23 -31.61 -22.68
C GLU A 91 29.51 -31.13 -21.25
N ILE A 92 29.06 -29.92 -20.94
CA ILE A 92 29.07 -29.32 -19.61
C ILE A 92 27.64 -28.95 -19.26
N LYS A 93 27.17 -29.35 -18.07
CA LYS A 93 25.92 -28.87 -17.48
C LYS A 93 26.26 -28.03 -16.27
N VAL A 94 25.95 -26.74 -16.36
CA VAL A 94 26.37 -25.73 -15.39
C VAL A 94 25.19 -24.83 -15.03
N ARG A 95 25.11 -24.41 -13.77
CA ARG A 95 24.05 -23.51 -13.32
C ARG A 95 24.42 -22.06 -13.57
N VAL A 96 23.45 -21.27 -14.03
CA VAL A 96 23.58 -19.82 -14.16
C VAL A 96 23.89 -19.21 -12.77
N PRO A 97 24.93 -18.38 -12.63
CA PRO A 97 25.26 -17.73 -11.36
C PRO A 97 24.13 -16.85 -10.83
N GLN A 98 24.04 -16.66 -9.51
CA GLN A 98 23.02 -15.80 -8.89
C GLN A 98 23.03 -14.36 -9.41
N LYS A 99 24.20 -13.87 -9.84
CA LYS A 99 24.42 -12.53 -10.40
C LYS A 99 24.86 -12.58 -11.86
N GLY A 100 24.43 -13.60 -12.61
CA GLY A 100 24.74 -13.72 -14.04
C GLY A 100 24.36 -12.46 -14.81
N ILE A 101 25.17 -12.10 -15.80
CA ILE A 101 24.97 -10.93 -16.66
C ILE A 101 24.75 -11.43 -18.08
N THR A 102 23.80 -10.83 -18.81
CA THR A 102 23.59 -11.12 -20.23
C THR A 102 24.88 -10.84 -21.02
N GLY A 103 25.28 -11.80 -21.84
CA GLY A 103 26.47 -11.72 -22.67
C GLY A 103 26.95 -13.10 -23.09
N ASN A 104 28.08 -13.15 -23.79
CA ASN A 104 28.67 -14.42 -24.23
C ASN A 104 29.03 -15.33 -23.03
N ILE A 105 28.97 -16.64 -23.27
CA ILE A 105 29.47 -17.64 -22.32
C ILE A 105 30.95 -17.84 -22.61
N THR A 106 31.81 -17.60 -21.62
CA THR A 106 33.25 -17.86 -21.71
C THR A 106 33.59 -19.18 -21.03
N LEU A 107 34.22 -20.10 -21.75
CA LEU A 107 34.72 -21.36 -21.21
C LEU A 107 36.24 -21.32 -21.14
N TRP A 108 36.78 -21.47 -19.92
CA TRP A 108 38.20 -21.68 -19.67
C TRP A 108 38.49 -23.15 -19.43
N VAL A 109 39.47 -23.67 -20.18
CA VAL A 109 40.09 -24.98 -19.95
C VAL A 109 41.59 -24.77 -19.75
N TRP A 110 42.03 -24.92 -18.50
CA TRP A 110 43.40 -24.64 -18.04
C TRP A 110 43.85 -23.20 -18.35
N LYS A 111 44.73 -23.03 -19.34
CA LYS A 111 45.27 -21.74 -19.81
C LYS A 111 44.60 -21.26 -21.12
N ASN A 112 43.76 -22.09 -21.74
CA ASN A 112 43.04 -21.75 -22.96
C ASN A 112 41.60 -21.34 -22.64
N HIS A 113 41.01 -20.53 -23.51
CA HIS A 113 39.59 -20.18 -23.42
C HIS A 113 38.97 -20.03 -24.80
N THR A 114 37.64 -20.07 -24.81
CA THR A 114 36.80 -19.76 -25.96
C THR A 114 35.51 -19.10 -25.48
N GLU A 115 34.80 -18.46 -26.40
CA GLU A 115 33.52 -17.79 -26.12
C GLU A 115 32.48 -18.24 -27.13
N THR A 116 31.21 -18.27 -26.71
CA THR A 116 30.10 -18.45 -27.64
C THR A 116 30.01 -17.28 -28.60
N THR A 117 29.53 -17.51 -29.82
CA THR A 117 29.24 -16.40 -30.76
C THR A 117 27.98 -15.64 -30.36
N ASP A 118 26.94 -16.37 -29.95
CA ASP A 118 25.69 -15.80 -29.46
C ASP A 118 25.77 -15.51 -27.95
N GLU A 119 25.05 -14.48 -27.52
CA GLU A 119 24.89 -14.14 -26.12
C GLU A 119 23.89 -15.08 -25.43
N PHE A 120 24.17 -15.40 -24.16
CA PHE A 120 23.18 -15.98 -23.26
C PHE A 120 22.44 -14.86 -22.53
N ILE A 121 21.10 -14.92 -22.53
CA ILE A 121 20.26 -13.94 -21.85
C ILE A 121 20.06 -14.36 -20.39
N CYS A 122 20.72 -13.66 -19.46
CA CYS A 122 20.45 -13.80 -18.04
C CYS A 122 19.18 -13.05 -17.68
N VAL A 123 18.09 -13.78 -17.46
CA VAL A 123 16.81 -13.20 -17.08
C VAL A 123 16.87 -12.79 -15.60
N PRO A 124 16.51 -11.54 -15.23
CA PRO A 124 16.40 -11.15 -13.84
C PRO A 124 15.45 -12.07 -13.07
N GLY A 125 15.90 -12.61 -11.94
CA GLY A 125 15.06 -13.43 -11.07
C GLY A 125 13.88 -12.65 -10.49
N ALA A 126 12.82 -13.37 -10.11
CA ALA A 126 11.71 -12.79 -9.37
C ALA A 126 12.22 -12.24 -8.03
N GLU A 127 11.60 -11.15 -7.56
CA GLU A 127 11.90 -10.57 -6.25
C GLU A 127 10.58 -10.27 -5.55
N ILE A 128 10.44 -10.70 -4.29
CA ILE A 128 9.33 -10.29 -3.43
C ILE A 128 9.76 -9.04 -2.68
N THR A 129 9.01 -7.94 -2.85
CA THR A 129 9.35 -6.64 -2.27
C THR A 129 8.53 -6.30 -1.03
N SER A 130 7.26 -6.70 -0.96
CA SER A 130 6.40 -6.44 0.20
C SER A 130 5.20 -7.37 0.25
N ILE A 131 4.58 -7.46 1.44
CA ILE A 131 3.33 -8.20 1.67
C ILE A 131 2.34 -7.22 2.30
N ASN A 132 1.10 -7.20 1.81
CA ASN A 132 0.04 -6.33 2.31
C ASN A 132 -1.31 -7.08 2.40
N PRO A 133 -2.03 -7.02 3.53
CA PRO A 133 -1.60 -6.47 4.82
C PRO A 133 -0.48 -7.29 5.48
N SER A 134 0.31 -6.62 6.32
CA SER A 134 1.35 -7.22 7.17
C SER A 134 1.56 -6.31 8.41
N PRO A 135 1.18 -6.73 9.64
CA PRO A 135 0.74 -8.07 10.00
C PRO A 135 -0.64 -8.43 9.41
N THR A 136 -0.94 -9.72 9.36
CA THR A 136 -2.24 -10.25 8.94
C THR A 136 -2.65 -11.40 9.84
N PHE A 137 -3.69 -12.16 9.50
CA PHE A 137 -4.13 -13.32 10.27
C PHE A 137 -4.35 -14.53 9.35
N PRO A 138 -4.39 -15.75 9.92
CA PRO A 138 -4.84 -16.93 9.21
C PRO A 138 -6.24 -16.72 8.59
N GLY A 139 -6.45 -17.18 7.36
CA GLY A 139 -7.69 -17.04 6.60
C GLY A 139 -7.86 -15.72 5.83
N SER A 140 -6.98 -14.74 6.04
CA SER A 140 -7.06 -13.44 5.33
C SER A 140 -6.48 -13.54 3.92
N GLN A 141 -7.02 -12.77 2.97
CA GLN A 141 -6.36 -12.58 1.67
C GLN A 141 -5.25 -11.54 1.81
N ILE A 142 -4.09 -11.85 1.25
CA ILE A 142 -2.93 -10.94 1.15
C ILE A 142 -2.52 -10.75 -0.31
N THR A 143 -1.91 -9.61 -0.57
CA THR A 143 -1.20 -9.30 -1.81
C THR A 143 0.30 -9.31 -1.54
N ILE A 144 1.02 -10.15 -2.27
CA ILE A 144 2.48 -10.23 -2.27
C ILE A 144 2.98 -9.46 -3.49
N ASN A 145 3.61 -8.31 -3.27
CA ASN A 145 4.15 -7.47 -4.34
C ASN A 145 5.58 -7.87 -4.67
N GLY A 146 5.94 -7.72 -5.94
CA GLY A 146 7.28 -8.03 -6.40
C GLY A 146 7.62 -7.48 -7.77
N LYS A 147 8.73 -8.00 -8.31
CA LYS A 147 9.27 -7.64 -9.63
C LYS A 147 9.52 -8.89 -10.46
N ASN A 148 9.53 -8.68 -11.77
CA ASN A 148 9.90 -9.67 -12.79
C ASN A 148 8.95 -10.89 -12.88
N PHE A 149 7.70 -10.78 -12.43
CA PHE A 149 6.76 -11.91 -12.53
C PHE A 149 6.24 -12.12 -13.95
N GLN A 150 6.31 -11.07 -14.79
CA GLN A 150 5.91 -11.12 -16.21
C GLN A 150 6.62 -12.24 -16.98
N TYR A 151 7.88 -12.55 -16.65
CA TYR A 151 8.61 -13.63 -17.31
C TYR A 151 7.88 -14.97 -17.20
N PHE A 152 7.31 -15.30 -16.03
CA PHE A 152 6.59 -16.56 -15.84
C PHE A 152 5.25 -16.56 -16.60
N ILE A 153 4.57 -15.42 -16.64
CA ILE A 153 3.34 -15.25 -17.43
C ILE A 153 3.63 -15.47 -18.91
N ASP A 154 4.74 -14.94 -19.43
CA ASP A 154 5.18 -15.15 -20.82
C ASP A 154 5.54 -16.62 -21.11
N LYS A 155 5.92 -17.39 -20.07
CA LYS A 155 6.10 -18.85 -20.12
C LYS A 155 4.81 -19.64 -19.95
N GLY A 156 3.66 -18.97 -19.78
CA GLY A 156 2.35 -19.59 -19.66
C GLY A 156 1.93 -19.97 -18.23
N VAL A 157 2.70 -19.56 -17.22
CA VAL A 157 2.34 -19.76 -15.80
C VAL A 157 1.10 -18.95 -15.48
N THR A 158 0.09 -19.61 -14.93
CA THR A 158 -1.14 -18.99 -14.43
C THR A 158 -1.14 -18.94 -12.91
N ALA A 159 -2.10 -18.23 -12.31
CA ALA A 159 -2.26 -18.21 -10.85
C ALA A 159 -2.39 -19.63 -10.25
N GLN A 160 -2.98 -20.57 -10.98
CA GLN A 160 -3.19 -21.94 -10.50
C GLN A 160 -1.91 -22.77 -10.43
N ASP A 161 -0.85 -22.33 -11.12
CA ASP A 161 0.47 -22.98 -11.13
C ASP A 161 1.42 -22.35 -10.08
N VAL A 162 0.99 -21.28 -9.41
CA VAL A 162 1.77 -20.58 -8.38
C VAL A 162 1.40 -21.10 -6.99
N ILE A 163 2.39 -21.58 -6.26
CA ILE A 163 2.25 -22.08 -4.89
C ILE A 163 2.95 -21.16 -3.91
N VAL A 164 2.23 -20.73 -2.88
CA VAL A 164 2.74 -19.92 -1.77
C VAL A 164 2.89 -20.80 -0.53
N GLU A 165 4.09 -20.82 0.04
CA GLU A 165 4.47 -21.59 1.21
C GLU A 165 4.51 -20.70 2.45
N PHE A 166 3.78 -21.11 3.50
CA PHE A 166 3.68 -20.45 4.80
C PHE A 166 4.24 -21.35 5.90
N CYS A 167 4.85 -20.78 6.95
CA CYS A 167 5.20 -21.56 8.14
C CYS A 167 3.93 -22.12 8.81
N ALA A 168 4.04 -23.28 9.44
CA ALA A 168 3.00 -23.88 10.27
C ALA A 168 3.60 -24.40 11.58
N GLU A 169 2.77 -24.84 12.53
CA GLU A 169 3.25 -25.40 13.80
C GLU A 169 4.16 -26.61 13.59
N GLU A 170 3.84 -27.44 12.60
CA GLU A 170 4.70 -28.49 12.08
C GLU A 170 5.01 -28.25 10.59
N GLY A 171 6.18 -27.67 10.31
CA GLY A 171 6.69 -27.53 8.94
C GLY A 171 6.09 -26.37 8.15
N ILE A 172 5.55 -26.68 6.97
CA ILE A 172 5.05 -25.71 5.97
C ILE A 172 3.64 -26.09 5.55
N THR A 173 2.75 -25.10 5.51
CA THR A 173 1.43 -25.19 4.88
C THR A 173 1.44 -24.42 3.56
N LYS A 174 0.59 -24.81 2.59
CA LYS A 174 0.65 -24.32 1.21
C LYS A 174 -0.70 -23.78 0.77
N ALA A 175 -0.67 -22.71 -0.02
CA ALA A 175 -1.84 -22.18 -0.72
C ALA A 175 -1.53 -21.97 -2.21
N THR A 176 -2.51 -22.24 -3.06
CA THR A 176 -2.47 -21.85 -4.48
C THR A 176 -2.85 -20.38 -4.59
N ALA A 177 -2.21 -19.64 -5.50
CA ALA A 177 -2.54 -18.23 -5.70
C ALA A 177 -3.97 -18.05 -6.28
N ASP A 178 -4.64 -17.01 -5.80
CA ASP A 178 -5.95 -16.57 -6.28
C ASP A 178 -5.81 -15.78 -7.60
N ALA A 179 -4.74 -14.96 -7.71
CA ALA A 179 -4.42 -14.19 -8.90
C ALA A 179 -2.90 -13.97 -9.05
N LEU A 180 -2.47 -13.75 -10.30
CA LEU A 180 -1.09 -13.47 -10.69
C LEU A 180 -1.09 -12.30 -11.69
N THR A 181 -0.21 -11.32 -11.45
CA THR A 181 0.08 -10.21 -12.38
C THR A 181 1.59 -10.08 -12.57
N ALA A 182 2.01 -9.15 -13.43
CA ALA A 182 3.43 -8.84 -13.66
C ALA A 182 4.20 -8.43 -12.39
N THR A 183 3.50 -7.96 -11.36
CA THR A 183 4.09 -7.37 -10.15
C THR A 183 3.43 -7.82 -8.84
N SER A 184 2.44 -8.72 -8.88
CA SER A 184 1.76 -9.18 -7.66
C SER A 184 1.21 -10.61 -7.75
N VAL A 185 1.11 -11.24 -6.59
CA VAL A 185 0.38 -12.49 -6.35
C VAL A 185 -0.62 -12.24 -5.23
N THR A 186 -1.90 -12.56 -5.43
CA THR A 186 -2.89 -12.56 -4.35
C THR A 186 -3.12 -13.97 -3.86
N VAL A 187 -3.21 -14.18 -2.55
CA VAL A 187 -3.38 -15.51 -1.96
C VAL A 187 -4.09 -15.41 -0.61
N THR A 188 -4.89 -16.42 -0.27
CA THR A 188 -5.48 -16.56 1.06
C THR A 188 -4.52 -17.30 2.00
N VAL A 189 -4.21 -16.70 3.15
CA VAL A 189 -3.35 -17.29 4.18
C VAL A 189 -4.04 -18.53 4.75
N PRO A 190 -3.41 -19.72 4.79
CA PRO A 190 -3.99 -20.90 5.41
C PRO A 190 -4.34 -20.68 6.89
N THR A 191 -5.42 -21.31 7.37
CA THR A 191 -5.93 -21.13 8.75
C THR A 191 -5.00 -21.69 9.82
N ASP A 192 -4.11 -22.61 9.45
CA ASP A 192 -3.10 -23.23 10.31
C ASP A 192 -1.71 -22.58 10.18
N ALA A 193 -1.59 -21.52 9.37
CA ALA A 193 -0.33 -20.81 9.19
C ALA A 193 0.14 -20.15 10.51
N LYS A 194 1.46 -20.08 10.66
CA LYS A 194 2.18 -19.32 11.68
C LYS A 194 3.00 -18.24 10.98
N GLY A 195 3.19 -17.10 11.63
CA GLY A 195 3.99 -16.02 11.07
C GLY A 195 5.42 -16.48 10.74
N GLY A 196 6.01 -15.91 9.70
CA GLY A 196 7.34 -16.30 9.21
C GLY A 196 7.59 -15.94 7.75
N VAL A 197 8.73 -16.39 7.22
CA VAL A 197 9.13 -16.11 5.83
C VAL A 197 8.15 -16.74 4.83
N ILE A 198 7.68 -15.93 3.87
CA ILE A 198 6.87 -16.41 2.75
C ILE A 198 7.78 -16.81 1.58
N THR A 199 7.48 -17.95 0.95
CA THR A 199 8.14 -18.39 -0.27
C THR A 199 7.12 -18.62 -1.38
N ILE A 200 7.41 -18.14 -2.59
CA ILE A 200 6.60 -18.36 -3.80
C ILE A 200 7.36 -19.31 -4.73
N ASP A 201 6.67 -20.32 -5.23
CA ASP A 201 7.10 -21.22 -6.30
C ASP A 201 6.30 -20.92 -7.58
N PHE A 202 6.99 -20.49 -8.64
CA PHE A 202 6.41 -20.24 -9.95
C PHE A 202 6.53 -21.50 -10.81
N ASP A 203 5.64 -22.48 -10.61
CA ASP A 203 5.56 -23.73 -11.37
C ASP A 203 6.91 -24.47 -11.50
N GLY A 204 7.76 -24.41 -10.48
CA GLY A 204 9.08 -25.04 -10.50
C GLY A 204 10.14 -24.31 -11.34
N TYR A 205 9.79 -23.23 -12.07
CA TYR A 205 10.78 -22.40 -12.77
C TYR A 205 11.70 -21.68 -11.79
N GLN A 206 11.14 -21.14 -10.70
CA GLN A 206 11.90 -20.47 -9.65
C GLN A 206 11.13 -20.46 -8.32
N LYS A 207 11.88 -20.69 -7.24
CA LYS A 207 11.44 -20.37 -5.87
C LYS A 207 12.10 -19.10 -5.36
N VAL A 208 11.31 -18.21 -4.78
CA VAL A 208 11.79 -16.96 -4.20
C VAL A 208 11.20 -16.73 -2.82
N SER A 209 12.03 -16.34 -1.85
CA SER A 209 11.61 -16.02 -0.49
C SER A 209 11.58 -14.51 -0.29
N GLY A 210 10.55 -14.03 0.40
CA GLY A 210 10.29 -12.63 0.66
C GLY A 210 10.53 -12.22 2.12
N PRO A 211 9.99 -11.07 2.54
CA PRO A 211 10.00 -10.68 3.95
C PRO A 211 9.17 -11.64 4.81
N GLU A 212 9.37 -11.56 6.12
CA GLU A 212 8.51 -12.27 7.08
C GLU A 212 7.10 -11.69 7.08
N LEU A 213 6.10 -12.57 7.13
CA LEU A 213 4.71 -12.24 7.38
C LEU A 213 4.39 -12.49 8.86
N PRO A 214 4.26 -11.44 9.69
CA PRO A 214 3.75 -11.60 11.04
C PRO A 214 2.26 -11.94 10.99
N LEU A 215 1.86 -12.97 11.75
CA LEU A 215 0.45 -13.30 11.97
C LEU A 215 0.00 -12.85 13.36
N VAL A 216 -1.10 -12.12 13.40
CA VAL A 216 -1.83 -11.77 14.62
C VAL A 216 -2.68 -12.99 15.03
N GLY A 217 -2.66 -13.34 16.32
CA GLY A 217 -3.56 -14.34 16.89
C GLY A 217 -4.86 -13.73 17.41
N ASP A 218 -5.69 -14.51 18.10
CA ASP A 218 -6.89 -13.97 18.78
C ASP A 218 -6.49 -12.85 19.76
N LEU A 219 -7.20 -11.71 19.68
CA LEU A 219 -7.02 -10.62 20.62
C LEU A 219 -7.81 -10.96 21.89
N ASN A 220 -7.09 -11.38 22.93
CA ASN A 220 -7.68 -11.62 24.25
C ASN A 220 -7.79 -10.32 25.04
N LEU A 221 -8.99 -10.02 25.56
CA LEU A 221 -9.22 -8.89 26.45
C LEU A 221 -9.22 -9.38 27.90
N PRO A 222 -8.19 -9.04 28.72
CA PRO A 222 -8.16 -9.45 30.12
C PRO A 222 -9.37 -8.90 30.88
N LEU A 223 -10.12 -9.77 31.56
CA LEU A 223 -11.38 -9.42 32.22
C LEU A 223 -11.24 -8.25 33.20
N ILE A 224 -10.13 -8.17 33.93
CA ILE A 224 -9.90 -7.12 34.93
C ILE A 224 -9.55 -5.75 34.31
N ASN A 225 -9.16 -5.71 33.03
CA ASN A 225 -8.75 -4.50 32.32
C ASN A 225 -9.93 -3.79 31.64
N TYR A 226 -11.06 -3.69 32.34
CA TYR A 226 -12.22 -2.94 31.85
C TYR A 226 -12.03 -1.44 32.05
N LEU A 227 -12.63 -0.64 31.17
CA LEU A 227 -12.64 0.82 31.24
C LEU A 227 -13.72 1.33 32.19
N GLU A 228 -14.94 0.80 32.06
CA GLU A 228 -16.09 1.23 32.88
C GLU A 228 -17.09 0.08 33.05
N THR A 229 -17.83 0.12 34.16
CA THR A 229 -18.94 -0.78 34.41
C THR A 229 -20.10 -0.05 35.10
N SER A 230 -21.30 -0.58 34.98
CA SER A 230 -22.52 -0.05 35.61
C SER A 230 -23.47 -1.18 35.98
N GLY A 231 -24.30 -0.95 36.99
CA GLY A 231 -25.27 -1.93 37.49
C GLY A 231 -24.70 -2.89 38.54
N THR A 232 -25.38 -4.02 38.76
CA THR A 232 -24.89 -5.07 39.68
C THR A 232 -24.08 -6.08 38.89
N ILE A 233 -22.76 -6.09 39.11
CA ILE A 233 -21.78 -6.90 38.40
C ILE A 233 -20.51 -6.99 39.25
N THR A 234 -19.88 -8.17 39.26
CA THR A 234 -18.57 -8.42 39.87
C THR A 234 -17.60 -8.81 38.75
N ILE A 235 -16.42 -8.20 38.75
CA ILE A 235 -15.36 -8.49 37.78
C ILE A 235 -14.09 -8.82 38.57
N GLU A 236 -13.58 -10.02 38.35
CA GLU A 236 -12.35 -10.52 38.95
C GLU A 236 -11.55 -11.32 37.91
N GLU A 237 -10.31 -11.69 38.25
CA GLU A 237 -9.42 -12.42 37.34
C GLU A 237 -10.02 -13.77 36.90
N GLY A 238 -10.85 -14.38 37.74
CA GLY A 238 -11.54 -15.65 37.46
C GLY A 238 -12.86 -15.53 36.71
N GLY A 239 -13.36 -14.32 36.41
CA GLY A 239 -14.62 -14.16 35.70
C GLY A 239 -15.35 -12.84 35.93
N ILE A 240 -16.28 -12.55 35.01
CA ILE A 240 -17.40 -11.65 35.26
C ILE A 240 -18.55 -12.49 35.80
N GLY A 241 -19.07 -12.10 36.95
CA GLY A 241 -20.17 -12.80 37.61
C GLY A 241 -21.07 -11.87 38.40
N SER A 242 -22.02 -12.45 39.12
CA SER A 242 -23.03 -11.71 39.87
C SER A 242 -23.80 -10.66 39.08
N THR A 243 -23.97 -10.90 37.78
CA THR A 243 -24.57 -9.96 36.84
C THR A 243 -26.08 -9.93 36.99
N LYS A 244 -26.63 -8.72 37.01
CA LYS A 244 -28.07 -8.50 36.95
C LYS A 244 -28.50 -7.80 35.68
N ASP A 245 -29.80 -7.90 35.39
CA ASP A 245 -30.45 -7.22 34.27
C ASP A 245 -30.07 -5.73 34.22
N GLY A 246 -29.66 -5.29 33.03
CA GLY A 246 -29.22 -3.92 32.75
C GLY A 246 -27.78 -3.60 33.14
N ALA A 247 -27.05 -4.51 33.80
CA ALA A 247 -25.63 -4.31 34.07
C ALA A 247 -24.81 -4.34 32.77
N TYR A 248 -23.72 -3.58 32.71
CA TYR A 248 -22.81 -3.61 31.57
C TYR A 248 -21.35 -3.41 31.97
N VAL A 249 -20.46 -3.82 31.09
CA VAL A 249 -19.01 -3.56 31.14
C VAL A 249 -18.53 -3.06 29.78
N ILE A 250 -17.56 -2.15 29.78
CA ILE A 250 -16.92 -1.60 28.59
C ILE A 250 -15.42 -1.85 28.67
N TYR A 251 -14.83 -2.36 27.58
CA TYR A 251 -13.38 -2.51 27.39
C TYR A 251 -12.91 -1.55 26.32
N GLN A 252 -11.70 -1.00 26.49
CA GLN A 252 -11.00 -0.26 25.44
C GLN A 252 -9.92 -1.16 24.84
N PHE A 253 -9.78 -1.15 23.52
CA PHE A 253 -8.72 -1.87 22.84
C PHE A 253 -8.38 -1.17 21.52
N ASP A 254 -7.14 -1.37 21.05
CA ASP A 254 -6.73 -0.95 19.72
C ASP A 254 -6.83 -2.16 18.78
N ALA A 255 -7.44 -1.97 17.61
CA ALA A 255 -7.58 -3.06 16.66
C ALA A 255 -6.20 -3.42 16.07
N PRO A 256 -5.78 -4.69 16.15
CA PRO A 256 -4.42 -5.09 15.77
C PRO A 256 -4.23 -5.26 14.26
N ALA A 257 -5.32 -5.32 13.49
CA ALA A 257 -5.31 -5.19 12.04
C ALA A 257 -6.67 -4.69 11.54
N THR A 258 -6.72 -4.34 10.27
CA THR A 258 -7.95 -3.95 9.57
C THR A 258 -8.68 -5.19 9.06
N GLY A 259 -9.97 -5.35 9.36
CA GLY A 259 -10.76 -6.51 8.92
C GLY A 259 -12.10 -6.70 9.62
N LEU A 260 -12.80 -7.80 9.29
CA LEU A 260 -14.04 -8.22 9.93
C LEU A 260 -13.77 -9.17 11.11
N PHE A 261 -14.15 -8.78 12.32
CA PHE A 261 -13.90 -9.52 13.55
C PHE A 261 -15.18 -10.04 14.20
N ASP A 262 -15.15 -11.28 14.67
CA ASP A 262 -16.14 -11.81 15.60
C ASP A 262 -15.63 -11.67 17.03
N VAL A 263 -16.46 -11.11 17.90
CA VAL A 263 -16.27 -11.15 19.34
C VAL A 263 -16.74 -12.52 19.81
N TYR A 264 -15.92 -13.24 20.56
CA TYR A 264 -16.36 -14.45 21.26
C TYR A 264 -16.32 -14.25 22.77
N LEU A 265 -17.31 -14.84 23.45
CA LEU A 265 -17.39 -14.90 24.90
C LEU A 265 -17.52 -16.36 25.35
N MET A 266 -16.80 -16.72 26.40
CA MET A 266 -17.04 -17.99 27.11
C MET A 266 -18.06 -17.73 28.22
N THR A 267 -19.26 -18.28 28.08
CA THR A 267 -20.45 -17.92 28.87
C THR A 267 -21.01 -19.09 29.68
N GLY A 268 -21.77 -18.78 30.74
CA GLY A 268 -22.50 -19.76 31.53
C GLY A 268 -23.73 -19.17 32.23
N THR A 269 -24.86 -19.88 32.21
CA THR A 269 -26.06 -19.49 32.97
C THR A 269 -26.92 -20.70 33.36
N THR A 270 -27.69 -20.53 34.44
CA THR A 270 -28.75 -21.46 34.87
C THR A 270 -30.17 -20.93 34.62
N LYS A 271 -30.29 -19.75 33.98
CA LYS A 271 -31.54 -19.01 33.84
C LYS A 271 -31.94 -18.90 32.38
N ASP A 272 -33.12 -19.42 32.05
CA ASP A 272 -33.78 -19.11 30.77
C ASP A 272 -34.10 -17.61 30.72
N GLY A 273 -34.19 -17.06 29.51
CA GLY A 273 -34.42 -15.63 29.30
C GLY A 273 -33.18 -14.74 29.42
N SER A 274 -32.02 -15.31 29.79
CA SER A 274 -30.75 -14.59 29.83
C SER A 274 -30.25 -14.30 28.42
N SER A 275 -29.81 -13.07 28.17
CA SER A 275 -29.21 -12.67 26.90
C SER A 275 -28.08 -11.66 27.11
N LEU A 276 -27.20 -11.55 26.13
CA LEU A 276 -26.15 -10.54 26.08
C LEU A 276 -26.32 -9.69 24.83
N ASN A 277 -26.24 -8.37 24.99
CA ASN A 277 -26.04 -7.44 23.88
C ASN A 277 -24.57 -7.05 23.82
N VAL A 278 -23.88 -7.40 22.74
CA VAL A 278 -22.45 -7.16 22.56
C VAL A 278 -22.25 -6.23 21.38
N ASN A 279 -21.68 -5.05 21.61
CA ASN A 279 -21.55 -4.00 20.61
C ASN A 279 -20.17 -3.35 20.64
N ILE A 280 -19.66 -2.94 19.48
CA ILE A 280 -18.41 -2.21 19.33
C ILE A 280 -18.68 -0.83 18.73
N GLY A 281 -18.06 0.21 19.28
CA GLY A 281 -18.07 1.56 18.73
C GLY A 281 -16.72 2.26 18.89
N ASP A 282 -16.46 3.29 18.07
CA ASP A 282 -15.24 4.10 18.13
C ASP A 282 -15.41 5.38 18.96
N ASN A 283 -16.62 5.64 19.47
CA ASN A 283 -16.93 6.73 20.38
C ASN A 283 -17.56 6.19 21.67
N LEU A 284 -16.83 6.31 22.77
CA LEU A 284 -17.26 5.85 24.09
C LEU A 284 -18.61 6.44 24.51
N ASN A 285 -18.82 7.74 24.35
CA ASN A 285 -20.04 8.42 24.81
C ASN A 285 -21.26 7.95 24.02
N THR A 286 -21.12 7.83 22.69
CA THR A 286 -22.17 7.29 21.83
C THR A 286 -22.51 5.85 22.19
N LEU A 287 -21.50 4.99 22.38
CA LEU A 287 -21.70 3.57 22.72
C LEU A 287 -22.36 3.38 24.09
N LYS A 288 -22.00 4.22 25.07
CA LYS A 288 -22.59 4.19 26.41
C LYS A 288 -24.11 4.40 26.36
N THR A 289 -24.58 5.35 25.55
CA THR A 289 -26.00 5.69 25.43
C THR A 289 -26.73 4.98 24.29
N ALA A 290 -26.03 4.13 23.53
CA ALA A 290 -26.63 3.42 22.40
C ALA A 290 -27.82 2.56 22.85
N ALA A 291 -28.91 2.61 22.08
CA ALA A 291 -30.03 1.70 22.25
C ALA A 291 -29.56 0.25 22.00
N LEU A 292 -30.23 -0.71 22.64
CA LEU A 292 -29.97 -2.13 22.40
C LEU A 292 -30.24 -2.45 20.93
N ASN A 293 -29.28 -3.12 20.31
CA ASN A 293 -29.40 -3.61 18.94
C ASN A 293 -29.91 -5.07 18.98
N GLU A 294 -31.08 -5.32 18.43
CA GLU A 294 -31.70 -6.65 18.44
C GLU A 294 -30.82 -7.71 17.75
N THR A 295 -30.14 -7.37 16.65
CA THR A 295 -29.23 -8.26 15.93
C THR A 295 -27.98 -8.64 16.75
N LEU A 296 -27.58 -7.76 17.67
CA LEU A 296 -26.47 -7.97 18.59
C LEU A 296 -26.89 -8.56 19.93
N THR A 297 -28.18 -8.81 20.14
CA THR A 297 -28.72 -9.39 21.37
C THR A 297 -28.92 -10.89 21.19
N HIS A 298 -28.09 -11.70 21.83
CA HIS A 298 -28.12 -13.16 21.71
C HIS A 298 -28.55 -13.80 23.02
N ALA A 299 -29.41 -14.80 22.95
CA ALA A 299 -29.78 -15.59 24.12
C ALA A 299 -28.59 -16.44 24.59
N MET A 300 -28.28 -16.38 25.87
CA MET A 300 -27.26 -17.24 26.47
C MET A 300 -27.78 -18.67 26.55
N LYS A 301 -26.92 -19.66 26.27
CA LYS A 301 -27.29 -21.06 26.46
C LYS A 301 -27.39 -21.41 27.94
N ASN A 302 -28.59 -21.74 28.39
CA ASN A 302 -28.79 -22.35 29.70
C ASN A 302 -28.28 -23.80 29.70
N THR A 303 -27.14 -24.03 30.36
CA THR A 303 -26.55 -25.37 30.51
C THR A 303 -26.88 -26.01 31.87
N GLY A 304 -27.67 -25.31 32.70
CA GLY A 304 -27.89 -25.70 34.10
C GLY A 304 -26.66 -25.47 34.99
N SER A 305 -25.62 -24.79 34.49
CA SER A 305 -24.38 -24.50 35.22
C SER A 305 -23.95 -23.04 35.06
N TRP A 306 -23.30 -22.50 36.10
CA TRP A 306 -22.65 -21.19 36.07
C TRP A 306 -21.22 -21.24 35.49
N ALA A 307 -20.72 -22.44 35.17
CA ALA A 307 -19.41 -22.61 34.55
C ALA A 307 -19.41 -22.08 33.11
N THR A 308 -18.36 -21.34 32.74
CA THR A 308 -18.23 -20.61 31.48
C THR A 308 -17.65 -21.48 30.37
N ASN A 309 -18.35 -22.57 30.04
CA ASN A 309 -17.87 -23.62 29.15
C ASN A 309 -18.55 -23.60 27.77
N TRP A 310 -19.33 -22.57 27.49
CA TRP A 310 -20.05 -22.42 26.23
C TRP A 310 -19.50 -21.21 25.46
N LYS A 311 -19.17 -21.38 24.18
CA LYS A 311 -18.66 -20.29 23.33
C LYS A 311 -19.83 -19.66 22.56
N ASP A 312 -20.10 -18.40 22.84
CA ASP A 312 -21.01 -17.57 22.05
C ASP A 312 -20.20 -16.57 21.20
N GLN A 313 -20.75 -16.14 20.06
CA GLN A 313 -20.07 -15.26 19.11
C GLN A 313 -21.00 -14.16 18.59
N TRP A 314 -20.46 -12.95 18.44
CA TRP A 314 -21.14 -11.77 17.89
C TRP A 314 -20.29 -11.14 16.80
N GLY A 315 -20.93 -10.70 15.73
CA GLY A 315 -20.22 -10.08 14.61
C GLY A 315 -20.82 -10.48 13.26
N ALA A 316 -20.11 -10.21 12.16
CA ALA A 316 -18.77 -9.61 12.15
C ALA A 316 -18.77 -8.07 12.32
N PHE A 317 -17.81 -7.51 13.04
CA PHE A 317 -17.56 -6.08 13.18
C PHE A 317 -16.40 -5.66 12.29
N TYR A 318 -16.54 -4.60 11.50
CA TYR A 318 -15.38 -4.05 10.79
C TYR A 318 -14.55 -3.17 11.71
N LEU A 319 -13.25 -3.44 11.80
CA LEU A 319 -12.28 -2.70 12.59
C LEU A 319 -11.12 -2.23 11.72
N GLU A 320 -10.53 -1.09 12.05
CA GLU A 320 -9.37 -0.49 11.37
C GLU A 320 -8.13 -0.58 12.26
N GLU A 321 -7.01 -1.06 11.70
CA GLU A 321 -5.74 -1.19 12.41
C GLU A 321 -5.32 0.10 13.12
N GLY A 322 -4.88 -0.03 14.37
CA GLY A 322 -4.37 1.07 15.19
C GLY A 322 -5.45 2.05 15.66
N LYS A 323 -6.70 1.90 15.23
CA LYS A 323 -7.82 2.68 15.74
C LYS A 323 -8.30 2.10 17.07
N THR A 324 -8.54 2.99 18.03
CA THR A 324 -9.11 2.63 19.34
C THR A 324 -10.61 2.40 19.22
N TYR A 325 -11.07 1.27 19.74
CA TYR A 325 -12.46 0.90 19.84
C TYR A 325 -12.87 0.59 21.29
N TYR A 326 -14.17 0.59 21.51
CA TYR A 326 -14.80 0.27 22.77
C TYR A 326 -15.76 -0.90 22.58
N LEU A 327 -15.56 -1.99 23.32
CA LEU A 327 -16.45 -3.15 23.36
C LEU A 327 -17.38 -3.03 24.58
N LYS A 328 -18.69 -2.95 24.37
CA LYS A 328 -19.72 -2.93 25.42
C LYS A 328 -20.47 -4.25 25.46
N ILE A 329 -20.51 -4.89 26.63
CA ILE A 329 -21.28 -6.10 26.90
C ILE A 329 -22.37 -5.74 27.91
N THR A 330 -23.64 -5.87 27.51
CA THR A 330 -24.81 -5.59 28.34
C THR A 330 -25.53 -6.89 28.68
N PHE A 331 -25.79 -7.11 29.97
CA PHE A 331 -26.45 -8.28 30.52
C PHE A 331 -27.95 -8.03 30.62
N LEU A 332 -28.75 -8.92 30.04
CA LEU A 332 -30.20 -8.76 29.91
C LEU A 332 -30.95 -10.01 30.40
N GLN A 333 -32.11 -9.83 31.04
CA GLN A 333 -32.93 -10.93 31.54
C GLN A 333 -34.44 -10.66 31.43
N VAL A 334 -35.19 -11.72 31.14
CA VAL A 334 -36.66 -11.75 31.19
C VAL A 334 -37.13 -12.70 32.30
N GLY A 335 -37.82 -12.18 33.31
CA GLY A 335 -38.52 -12.98 34.33
C GLY A 335 -37.75 -13.21 35.64
N THR A 336 -36.44 -13.02 35.66
CA THR A 336 -35.66 -12.92 36.91
C THR A 336 -34.78 -11.66 36.89
N THR A 337 -33.85 -11.53 37.83
CA THR A 337 -32.84 -10.47 37.79
C THR A 337 -31.43 -10.97 37.50
N TRP A 338 -31.17 -12.29 37.53
CA TRP A 338 -29.82 -12.84 37.36
C TRP A 338 -29.58 -13.25 35.91
N VAL A 339 -28.45 -12.87 35.33
CA VAL A 339 -28.16 -13.11 33.90
C VAL A 339 -27.21 -14.28 33.70
N GLY A 340 -25.91 -14.10 33.93
CA GLY A 340 -24.91 -15.08 33.53
C GLY A 340 -23.47 -14.65 33.79
N ASN A 341 -22.56 -15.62 33.69
CA ASN A 341 -21.14 -15.40 33.86
C ASN A 341 -20.42 -15.34 32.51
N VAL A 342 -19.30 -14.62 32.46
CA VAL A 342 -18.37 -14.59 31.33
C VAL A 342 -16.97 -14.87 31.85
N GLY A 343 -16.31 -15.89 31.32
CA GLY A 343 -14.99 -16.35 31.77
C GLY A 343 -13.84 -15.97 30.83
N GLU A 344 -14.17 -15.58 29.60
CA GLU A 344 -13.18 -15.17 28.60
C GLU A 344 -13.85 -14.24 27.59
N ILE A 345 -13.07 -13.27 27.10
CA ILE A 345 -13.47 -12.33 26.06
C ILE A 345 -12.33 -12.29 25.04
N GLY A 346 -12.63 -12.53 23.78
CA GLY A 346 -11.66 -12.35 22.71
C GLY A 346 -12.29 -11.89 21.42
N LEU A 347 -11.43 -11.39 20.53
CA LEU A 347 -11.77 -11.06 19.16
C LEU A 347 -10.96 -11.96 18.23
N THR A 348 -11.64 -12.55 17.26
CA THR A 348 -11.05 -13.38 16.21
C THR A 348 -11.53 -12.85 14.86
N LEU A 349 -10.79 -13.06 13.77
CA LEU A 349 -11.35 -12.71 12.47
C LEU A 349 -12.53 -13.59 12.14
N SER A 350 -13.52 -12.98 11.52
CA SER A 350 -14.62 -13.74 10.98
C SER A 350 -14.17 -14.61 9.82
N ALA A 351 -14.68 -15.83 9.78
CA ALA A 351 -14.37 -16.79 8.71
C ALA A 351 -14.79 -16.27 7.32
N ASP A 352 -15.81 -15.41 7.26
CA ASP A 352 -16.24 -14.73 6.04
C ASP A 352 -15.87 -13.24 6.11
N GLN A 353 -14.75 -12.88 5.47
CA GLN A 353 -14.32 -11.48 5.34
C GLN A 353 -15.15 -10.68 4.32
N ASN A 354 -16.12 -11.31 3.65
CA ASN A 354 -16.98 -10.69 2.64
C ASN A 354 -18.40 -10.40 3.10
N GLN A 355 -18.80 -10.86 4.28
CA GLN A 355 -20.10 -10.56 4.85
C GLN A 355 -20.28 -9.06 5.16
N THR A 356 -21.54 -8.66 5.31
CA THR A 356 -21.87 -7.29 5.72
C THR A 356 -21.60 -7.12 7.22
N PRO A 357 -20.79 -6.14 7.66
CA PRO A 357 -20.51 -5.96 9.07
C PRO A 357 -21.69 -5.37 9.82
N VAL A 358 -21.79 -5.70 11.11
CA VAL A 358 -22.87 -5.24 11.98
C VAL A 358 -22.80 -3.73 12.27
N ASN A 359 -21.61 -3.14 12.26
CA ASN A 359 -21.44 -1.68 12.36
C ASN A 359 -21.65 -0.93 11.02
N GLY A 360 -22.16 -1.62 9.99
CA GLY A 360 -22.76 -0.99 8.81
C GLY A 360 -21.78 -0.44 7.77
N VAL A 361 -20.47 -0.57 7.96
CA VAL A 361 -19.47 -0.15 6.97
C VAL A 361 -18.37 -1.20 6.86
N LYS A 362 -18.29 -1.88 5.73
CA LYS A 362 -17.06 -2.51 5.24
C LYS A 362 -16.40 -1.48 4.31
N PRO A 363 -15.30 -0.82 4.67
CA PRO A 363 -14.38 -0.25 3.70
C PRO A 363 -13.83 -1.41 2.87
N GLY A 364 -14.51 -1.67 1.78
CA GLY A 364 -14.06 -2.52 0.70
C GLY A 364 -14.24 -1.75 -0.59
N VAL A 365 -13.37 -0.78 -0.83
CA VAL A 365 -12.98 -0.42 -2.19
C VAL A 365 -11.52 0.04 -2.11
N ASP A 366 -10.63 -0.57 -2.90
CA ASP A 366 -9.32 0.00 -3.20
C ASP A 366 -9.55 1.37 -3.83
N TYR A 367 -9.51 2.41 -3.01
CA TYR A 367 -9.53 3.78 -3.50
C TYR A 367 -8.24 4.46 -3.07
N VAL A 368 -7.62 5.14 -4.02
CA VAL A 368 -6.44 5.94 -3.73
C VAL A 368 -6.93 7.30 -3.24
N ILE A 369 -6.58 7.63 -2.00
CA ILE A 369 -6.86 8.94 -1.41
C ILE A 369 -5.56 9.62 -0.96
N TYR A 370 -5.43 10.88 -1.35
CA TYR A 370 -4.39 11.79 -0.89
C TYR A 370 -5.02 12.73 0.12
N LYS A 371 -4.57 12.71 1.39
CA LYS A 371 -5.16 13.53 2.44
C LYS A 371 -4.14 14.13 3.40
N HIS A 372 -4.44 15.31 3.93
CA HIS A 372 -3.64 15.96 4.96
C HIS A 372 -4.46 16.96 5.78
N ASP A 373 -4.25 16.98 7.09
CA ASP A 373 -4.99 17.81 8.06
C ASP A 373 -4.16 18.98 8.64
N PHE A 374 -2.88 19.09 8.27
CA PHE A 374 -1.95 20.17 8.63
C PHE A 374 -1.76 20.43 10.13
N ASN A 375 -2.24 19.54 11.00
CA ASN A 375 -2.26 19.73 12.45
C ASN A 375 -0.89 19.58 13.13
N SER A 376 0.10 19.03 12.43
CA SER A 376 1.43 18.78 12.98
C SER A 376 2.53 18.88 11.92
N GLY A 377 3.75 19.19 12.37
CA GLY A 377 4.94 19.25 11.52
C GLY A 377 4.97 20.45 10.58
N THR A 378 5.94 20.41 9.65
CA THR A 378 6.10 21.39 8.57
C THR A 378 5.89 20.77 7.18
N SER A 379 5.60 19.47 7.13
CA SER A 379 5.35 18.71 5.91
C SER A 379 3.85 18.71 5.60
N TYR A 380 3.51 18.76 4.32
CA TYR A 380 2.16 18.60 3.81
C TYR A 380 2.06 17.45 2.80
N LEU A 381 3.00 16.49 2.85
CA LEU A 381 2.90 15.25 2.08
C LEU A 381 1.57 14.53 2.40
N PRO A 382 0.91 13.91 1.41
CA PRO A 382 1.39 13.59 0.07
C PRO A 382 1.27 14.73 -0.96
N PHE A 383 0.90 15.93 -0.53
CA PHE A 383 0.93 17.12 -1.39
C PHE A 383 2.35 17.70 -1.48
N THR A 384 2.71 18.21 -2.64
CA THR A 384 4.03 18.73 -2.98
C THR A 384 3.89 20.04 -3.76
N ASP A 385 4.90 20.89 -3.69
CA ASP A 385 4.90 22.17 -4.40
C ASP A 385 4.86 21.96 -5.92
N ALA A 386 3.82 22.47 -6.56
CA ALA A 386 3.85 22.66 -8.01
C ALA A 386 4.62 23.95 -8.35
N TRP A 387 4.39 25.04 -7.60
CA TRP A 387 4.87 26.40 -7.93
C TRP A 387 5.27 27.28 -6.72
N ALA A 388 5.82 26.73 -5.62
CA ALA A 388 6.29 27.57 -4.51
C ALA A 388 7.66 28.23 -4.81
N TRP A 389 7.79 29.55 -4.60
CA TRP A 389 9.03 30.29 -4.83
C TRP A 389 9.06 31.64 -4.10
N GLU A 390 10.10 31.93 -3.32
CA GLU A 390 10.17 33.18 -2.55
C GLU A 390 10.11 34.44 -3.45
N PRO A 391 9.23 35.42 -3.16
CA PRO A 391 8.49 35.61 -1.90
C PRO A 391 7.10 34.93 -1.85
N ASN A 392 6.65 34.28 -2.91
CA ASN A 392 5.45 33.44 -2.88
C ASN A 392 5.75 32.17 -2.06
N TYR A 393 4.84 31.74 -1.20
CA TYR A 393 5.12 30.58 -0.35
C TYR A 393 3.92 29.71 -0.08
N ILE A 394 4.24 28.49 0.34
CA ILE A 394 3.32 27.48 0.87
C ILE A 394 3.91 27.02 2.20
N LYS A 395 3.24 27.32 3.31
CA LYS A 395 3.74 27.05 4.66
C LYS A 395 2.61 26.60 5.57
N ILE A 396 2.90 25.66 6.48
CA ILE A 396 1.99 25.39 7.58
C ILE A 396 2.12 26.54 8.59
N VAL A 397 1.05 27.29 8.77
CA VAL A 397 0.94 28.44 9.69
C VAL A 397 -0.30 28.22 10.55
N ASP A 398 -0.12 28.25 11.88
CA ASP A 398 -1.20 28.02 12.85
C ASP A 398 -1.96 26.70 12.65
N LYS A 399 -1.28 25.64 12.20
CA LYS A 399 -1.87 24.33 11.84
C LYS A 399 -2.71 24.30 10.57
N TYR A 400 -2.53 25.28 9.68
CA TYR A 400 -3.23 25.36 8.40
C TYR A 400 -2.22 25.53 7.26
N LEU A 401 -2.55 25.04 6.07
CA LEU A 401 -1.73 25.29 4.89
C LEU A 401 -2.03 26.71 4.37
N GLU A 402 -1.09 27.62 4.56
CA GLU A 402 -1.18 29.01 4.08
C GLU A 402 -0.45 29.17 2.76
N PHE A 403 -1.14 29.77 1.79
CA PHE A 403 -0.60 30.16 0.50
C PHE A 403 -0.51 31.69 0.45
N TYR A 404 0.62 32.20 0.01
CA TYR A 404 0.82 33.63 -0.21
C TYR A 404 1.31 33.92 -1.62
N TYR A 405 0.63 34.87 -2.27
CA TYR A 405 0.97 35.43 -3.55
C TYR A 405 1.42 36.88 -3.41
N ASN A 406 2.54 37.23 -4.05
CA ASN A 406 3.07 38.58 -4.11
C ASN A 406 3.02 39.15 -5.54
N TYR A 407 2.27 40.22 -5.74
CA TYR A 407 2.10 40.82 -7.07
C TYR A 407 3.39 41.44 -7.60
N LYS A 408 4.13 42.15 -6.74
CA LYS A 408 5.37 42.81 -7.14
C LYS A 408 6.40 41.80 -7.68
N ALA A 409 6.48 40.63 -7.07
CA ALA A 409 7.36 39.56 -7.51
C ALA A 409 6.96 39.02 -8.89
N LEU A 410 5.65 38.90 -9.19
CA LEU A 410 5.21 38.53 -10.54
C LEU A 410 5.54 39.60 -11.58
N LEU A 411 5.45 40.90 -11.23
CA LEU A 411 5.85 41.98 -12.14
C LEU A 411 7.33 41.91 -12.54
N GLU A 412 8.17 41.45 -11.61
CA GLU A 412 9.61 41.28 -11.84
C GLU A 412 9.93 40.02 -12.67
N ASP A 413 9.05 39.01 -12.66
CA ASP A 413 9.22 37.73 -13.37
C ASP A 413 7.86 37.10 -13.77
N ASP A 414 7.27 37.54 -14.89
CA ASP A 414 5.97 37.07 -15.41
C ASP A 414 6.06 35.77 -16.21
N ARG A 415 6.71 34.76 -15.63
CA ARG A 415 6.62 33.39 -16.16
C ARG A 415 5.37 32.71 -15.62
N ARG A 416 4.79 31.81 -16.40
CA ARG A 416 3.59 31.04 -16.00
C ARG A 416 3.75 30.33 -14.65
N MET A 417 4.92 29.73 -14.40
CA MET A 417 5.27 29.05 -13.15
C MET A 417 5.39 29.98 -11.93
N ARG A 418 5.31 31.31 -12.14
CA ARG A 418 5.45 32.35 -11.10
C ARG A 418 4.09 32.92 -10.68
N ARG A 419 3.00 32.51 -11.34
CA ARG A 419 1.64 33.05 -11.18
C ARG A 419 0.91 32.49 -9.96
N GLY A 420 1.54 32.52 -8.78
CA GLY A 420 0.94 32.05 -7.53
C GLY A 420 1.75 30.96 -6.83
N ALA A 421 1.05 30.16 -6.03
CA ALA A 421 1.59 29.10 -5.19
C ALA A 421 0.54 27.98 -5.10
N GLU A 422 0.85 26.80 -5.64
CA GLU A 422 -0.05 25.65 -5.62
C GLU A 422 0.66 24.39 -5.11
N VAL A 423 -0.09 23.52 -4.44
CA VAL A 423 0.29 22.14 -4.18
C VAL A 423 -0.43 21.18 -5.14
N THR A 424 0.22 20.06 -5.41
CA THR A 424 -0.29 18.93 -6.19
C THR A 424 0.01 17.62 -5.46
N CYS A 425 -0.71 16.56 -5.76
CA CYS A 425 -0.37 15.20 -5.35
C CYS A 425 -0.25 14.30 -6.59
N ASN A 426 0.07 13.02 -6.39
CA ASN A 426 0.14 12.05 -7.49
C ASN A 426 -1.24 11.57 -7.97
N PHE A 427 -2.30 12.31 -7.64
CA PHE A 427 -3.66 12.03 -8.08
C PHE A 427 -3.75 11.99 -9.60
N LYS A 428 -4.32 10.89 -10.11
CA LYS A 428 -4.59 10.67 -11.53
C LYS A 428 -5.89 9.90 -11.71
N THR A 429 -6.78 10.40 -12.56
CA THR A 429 -7.99 9.64 -12.97
C THR A 429 -8.26 9.77 -14.46
N THR A 430 -8.72 8.69 -15.08
CA THR A 430 -9.18 8.67 -16.48
C THR A 430 -10.69 8.79 -16.60
N THR A 431 -11.44 8.73 -15.50
CA THR A 431 -12.91 8.69 -15.49
C THR A 431 -13.50 9.76 -14.59
N GLU A 432 -13.44 9.57 -13.28
CA GLU A 432 -14.03 10.48 -12.30
C GLU A 432 -13.20 10.57 -11.03
N GLY A 433 -13.49 11.58 -10.22
CA GLY A 433 -12.78 11.82 -8.98
C GLY A 433 -13.51 12.82 -8.08
N TRP A 434 -13.01 12.88 -6.85
CA TRP A 434 -13.52 13.79 -5.82
C TRP A 434 -12.37 14.55 -5.17
N TYR A 435 -12.65 15.75 -4.68
CA TYR A 435 -11.80 16.37 -3.67
C TYR A 435 -12.64 17.14 -2.67
N GLY A 436 -12.11 17.29 -1.46
CA GLY A 436 -12.72 18.08 -0.40
C GLY A 436 -11.65 18.82 0.39
N PHE A 437 -11.99 20.00 0.88
CA PHE A 437 -11.12 20.81 1.71
C PHE A 437 -11.91 21.86 2.47
N LYS A 438 -11.32 22.39 3.53
CA LYS A 438 -11.76 23.63 4.16
C LYS A 438 -10.97 24.79 3.59
N VAL A 439 -11.64 25.92 3.39
CA VAL A 439 -11.01 27.17 2.93
C VAL A 439 -11.33 28.32 3.87
N TYR A 440 -10.34 29.19 4.07
CA TYR A 440 -10.44 30.37 4.92
C TYR A 440 -9.80 31.58 4.25
N LEU A 441 -10.52 32.70 4.29
CA LEU A 441 -10.12 33.98 3.69
C LEU A 441 -9.74 34.96 4.82
N PRO A 442 -8.44 35.20 5.11
CA PRO A 442 -8.06 36.09 6.20
C PRO A 442 -8.42 37.55 5.87
N GLU A 443 -9.11 38.22 6.79
CA GLU A 443 -9.47 39.63 6.67
C GLU A 443 -8.21 40.51 6.49
N GLY A 444 -8.29 41.47 5.58
CA GLY A 444 -7.18 42.36 5.25
C GLY A 444 -6.03 41.72 4.46
N LYS A 445 -6.03 40.40 4.24
CA LYS A 445 -5.04 39.70 3.41
C LYS A 445 -5.62 39.02 2.17
N PHE A 446 -6.91 38.69 2.18
CA PHE A 446 -7.61 38.22 0.99
C PHE A 446 -8.44 39.38 0.35
N PRO A 447 -8.25 39.69 -0.94
CA PRO A 447 -8.90 40.83 -1.58
C PRO A 447 -10.31 40.48 -2.09
N MET A 448 -11.33 40.70 -1.24
CA MET A 448 -12.72 40.35 -1.53
C MET A 448 -13.36 41.12 -2.71
N ASN A 449 -12.71 42.16 -3.24
CA ASN A 449 -13.18 42.95 -4.37
C ASN A 449 -12.61 42.49 -5.73
N GLU A 450 -11.62 41.61 -5.72
CA GLU A 450 -10.98 41.07 -6.92
C GLU A 450 -11.78 39.92 -7.54
N SER A 451 -11.42 39.51 -8.75
CA SER A 451 -12.03 38.38 -9.45
C SER A 451 -10.98 37.50 -10.13
N GLY A 452 -11.37 36.29 -10.50
CA GLY A 452 -10.49 35.35 -11.18
C GLY A 452 -9.41 34.77 -10.25
N ILE A 453 -9.64 34.77 -8.94
CA ILE A 453 -8.71 34.17 -7.97
C ILE A 453 -8.94 32.67 -7.99
N ILE A 454 -8.15 31.93 -8.77
CA ILE A 454 -8.25 30.47 -8.85
C ILE A 454 -7.64 29.87 -7.58
N ILE A 455 -8.39 28.98 -6.93
CA ILE A 455 -8.03 28.34 -5.65
C ILE A 455 -7.86 26.81 -5.73
N ALA A 456 -8.42 26.19 -6.78
CA ALA A 456 -8.26 24.78 -7.06
C ALA A 456 -8.49 24.51 -8.55
N GLN A 457 -7.78 23.54 -9.13
CA GLN A 457 -7.87 23.20 -10.55
C GLN A 457 -8.03 21.70 -10.75
N ILE A 458 -8.88 21.32 -11.71
CA ILE A 458 -8.91 20.01 -12.34
C ILE A 458 -8.17 20.15 -13.66
N PHE A 459 -7.04 19.46 -13.76
CA PHE A 459 -6.00 19.76 -14.73
C PHE A 459 -5.72 18.57 -15.63
N GLY A 460 -5.78 18.76 -16.95
CA GLY A 460 -5.37 17.73 -17.91
C GLY A 460 -3.88 17.46 -17.78
N GLN A 461 -3.53 16.22 -17.46
CA GLN A 461 -2.16 15.68 -17.53
C GLN A 461 -1.97 15.01 -18.90
N GLY A 462 -0.73 15.02 -19.40
CA GLY A 462 -0.40 14.47 -20.71
C GLY A 462 -0.32 15.51 -21.82
N CYS A 463 -0.91 15.19 -22.97
CA CYS A 463 -0.72 15.90 -24.23
C CYS A 463 -1.36 17.28 -24.28
N LYS A 464 -2.45 17.47 -23.53
CA LYS A 464 -3.23 18.70 -23.51
C LYS A 464 -3.17 19.33 -22.11
N ASN A 465 -1.94 19.64 -21.68
CA ASN A 465 -1.57 20.18 -20.36
C ASN A 465 -2.21 21.56 -20.07
N SER A 466 -3.46 21.55 -19.62
CA SER A 466 -4.25 22.75 -19.31
C SER A 466 -5.40 22.40 -18.38
N TRP A 467 -5.97 23.40 -17.70
CA TRP A 467 -7.11 23.17 -16.83
C TRP A 467 -8.36 22.81 -17.65
N ALA A 468 -9.10 21.80 -17.19
CA ALA A 468 -10.42 21.42 -17.67
C ALA A 468 -11.53 21.97 -16.78
N GLY A 469 -11.27 22.09 -15.48
CA GLY A 469 -12.14 22.79 -14.54
C GLY A 469 -11.35 23.51 -13.45
N HIS A 470 -11.97 24.46 -12.77
CA HIS A 470 -11.36 25.13 -11.62
C HIS A 470 -12.41 25.77 -10.70
N LEU A 471 -12.05 25.90 -9.43
CA LEU A 471 -12.75 26.78 -8.50
C LEU A 471 -12.07 28.15 -8.48
N SER A 472 -12.86 29.22 -8.59
CA SER A 472 -12.38 30.59 -8.42
C SER A 472 -13.24 31.38 -7.45
N ILE A 473 -12.65 32.41 -6.85
CA ILE A 473 -13.36 33.39 -6.04
C ILE A 473 -13.47 34.69 -6.85
N ASP A 474 -14.72 35.07 -7.13
CA ASP A 474 -15.09 36.28 -7.84
C ASP A 474 -15.88 37.17 -6.91
N GLN A 475 -15.24 38.22 -6.41
CA GLN A 475 -15.83 39.19 -5.49
C GLN A 475 -16.51 38.52 -4.28
N GLY A 476 -15.79 37.58 -3.65
CA GLY A 476 -16.29 36.79 -2.52
C GLY A 476 -17.26 35.66 -2.88
N THR A 477 -17.56 35.44 -4.15
CA THR A 477 -18.42 34.34 -4.60
C THR A 477 -17.56 33.19 -5.12
N LEU A 478 -17.70 32.01 -4.53
CA LEU A 478 -17.10 30.78 -5.03
C LEU A 478 -17.83 30.34 -6.30
N LYS A 479 -17.07 30.16 -7.36
CA LYS A 479 -17.54 29.71 -8.67
C LYS A 479 -16.85 28.44 -9.10
N PHE A 480 -17.53 27.64 -9.91
CA PHE A 480 -16.99 26.43 -10.51
C PHE A 480 -17.08 26.51 -12.03
N SER A 481 -15.92 26.65 -12.66
CA SER A 481 -15.79 26.76 -14.12
C SER A 481 -15.36 25.43 -14.72
N HIS A 482 -15.88 25.09 -15.90
CA HIS A 482 -15.47 23.90 -16.65
C HIS A 482 -15.52 24.08 -18.16
N ARG A 483 -14.73 23.30 -18.90
CA ARG A 483 -14.66 23.32 -20.37
C ARG A 483 -14.23 21.98 -20.96
N HIS A 484 -14.53 21.79 -22.24
CA HIS A 484 -14.23 20.57 -23.02
C HIS A 484 -13.19 20.80 -24.13
N ALA A 485 -12.56 21.97 -24.16
CA ALA A 485 -11.51 22.36 -25.09
C ALA A 485 -10.85 23.64 -24.55
N LEU A 486 -9.83 24.16 -25.24
CA LEU A 486 -9.24 25.48 -24.96
C LEU A 486 -10.15 26.62 -25.44
N VAL A 487 -11.37 26.64 -24.92
CA VAL A 487 -12.45 27.61 -25.20
C VAL A 487 -12.88 28.29 -23.91
N ASP A 488 -13.80 29.25 -24.03
CA ASP A 488 -14.43 29.89 -22.89
C ASP A 488 -15.20 28.85 -22.05
N PRO A 489 -15.08 28.90 -20.70
CA PRO A 489 -15.75 27.94 -19.85
C PRO A 489 -17.23 28.24 -19.65
N VAL A 490 -17.96 27.18 -19.27
CA VAL A 490 -19.21 27.31 -18.53
C VAL A 490 -18.87 27.62 -17.07
N VAL A 491 -19.56 28.58 -16.48
CA VAL A 491 -19.28 29.05 -15.11
C VAL A 491 -20.53 28.91 -14.24
N GLY A 492 -20.42 28.10 -13.19
CA GLY A 492 -21.43 27.94 -12.15
C GLY A 492 -21.14 28.74 -10.88
N THR A 493 -22.18 29.08 -10.13
CA THR A 493 -22.07 29.68 -8.79
C THR A 493 -22.25 28.59 -7.74
N VAL A 494 -21.31 28.46 -6.80
CA VAL A 494 -21.37 27.50 -5.70
C VAL A 494 -21.91 28.15 -4.43
N GLY A 495 -21.40 29.33 -4.05
CA GLY A 495 -21.85 29.99 -2.82
C GLY A 495 -21.07 31.25 -2.49
N LYS A 496 -21.49 31.96 -1.44
CA LYS A 496 -20.79 33.15 -0.93
C LYS A 496 -19.86 32.79 0.21
N LEU A 497 -18.67 33.39 0.20
CA LEU A 497 -17.67 33.27 1.24
C LEU A 497 -17.57 34.59 2.02
N GLU A 498 -17.30 34.46 3.31
CA GLU A 498 -17.03 35.56 4.22
C GLU A 498 -15.56 35.49 4.66
N VAL A 499 -14.98 36.65 4.98
CA VAL A 499 -13.66 36.68 5.61
C VAL A 499 -13.73 36.14 7.03
N ASN A 500 -12.60 35.65 7.51
CA ASN A 500 -12.42 35.10 8.85
C ASN A 500 -13.34 33.92 9.22
N LYS A 501 -13.81 33.17 8.23
CA LYS A 501 -14.68 32.01 8.43
C LYS A 501 -14.21 30.83 7.59
N TRP A 502 -14.24 29.63 8.19
CA TRP A 502 -13.96 28.38 7.51
C TRP A 502 -15.20 27.90 6.76
N TYR A 503 -14.99 27.44 5.53
CA TYR A 503 -16.01 26.78 4.73
C TYR A 503 -15.51 25.42 4.26
N SER A 504 -16.24 24.37 4.59
CA SER A 504 -16.04 23.06 3.96
C SER A 504 -16.55 23.11 2.51
N VAL A 505 -15.75 22.58 1.59
CA VAL A 505 -16.06 22.48 0.15
C VAL A 505 -15.82 21.04 -0.28
N VAL A 506 -16.75 20.50 -1.07
CA VAL A 506 -16.60 19.19 -1.73
C VAL A 506 -16.88 19.38 -3.21
N VAL A 507 -16.10 18.71 -4.06
CA VAL A 507 -16.27 18.69 -5.50
C VAL A 507 -16.25 17.27 -6.01
N TYR A 508 -17.17 17.00 -6.93
CA TYR A 508 -17.19 15.81 -7.77
C TYR A 508 -17.02 16.21 -9.23
N PHE A 509 -16.26 15.43 -9.98
CA PHE A 509 -16.14 15.60 -11.42
C PHE A 509 -16.04 14.25 -12.13
N LYS A 510 -16.71 14.15 -13.26
CA LYS A 510 -16.65 13.01 -14.19
C LYS A 510 -16.37 13.53 -15.59
N VAL A 511 -15.32 13.01 -16.23
CA VAL A 511 -15.01 13.30 -17.63
C VAL A 511 -16.10 12.79 -18.54
N GLY A 512 -16.28 13.46 -19.67
CA GLY A 512 -17.06 12.89 -20.74
C GLY A 512 -17.25 13.85 -21.89
N ARG A 513 -17.44 13.27 -23.08
CA ARG A 513 -17.92 13.95 -24.28
C ARG A 513 -19.34 13.49 -24.57
N ASN A 514 -20.00 14.10 -25.55
CA ASN A 514 -21.39 13.80 -25.91
C ASN A 514 -22.36 13.84 -24.71
N ASN A 515 -22.18 14.79 -23.80
CA ASN A 515 -22.96 14.99 -22.58
C ASN A 515 -22.86 13.83 -21.56
N LYS A 516 -21.75 13.10 -21.51
CA LYS A 516 -21.51 12.05 -20.50
C LYS A 516 -20.76 12.53 -19.25
N GLY A 517 -20.19 13.73 -19.29
CA GLY A 517 -19.53 14.35 -18.15
C GLY A 517 -20.50 14.97 -17.17
N ARG A 518 -20.03 15.23 -15.94
CA ARG A 518 -20.82 15.89 -14.89
C ARG A 518 -19.90 16.50 -13.84
N LEU A 519 -20.28 17.65 -13.30
CA LEU A 519 -19.59 18.27 -12.18
C LEU A 519 -20.60 18.68 -11.11
N LYS A 520 -20.23 18.51 -9.85
CA LYS A 520 -21.01 18.98 -8.70
C LYS A 520 -20.11 19.63 -7.66
N ALA A 521 -20.64 20.60 -6.94
CA ALA A 521 -19.96 21.21 -5.80
C ALA A 521 -20.93 21.44 -4.64
N TRP A 522 -20.42 21.25 -3.42
CA TRP A 522 -21.09 21.50 -2.16
C TRP A 522 -20.27 22.47 -1.33
N ILE A 523 -20.94 23.23 -0.48
CA ILE A 523 -20.31 24.20 0.43
C ILE A 523 -21.09 24.24 1.75
N GLY A 524 -20.37 24.35 2.87
CA GLY A 524 -20.93 24.42 4.22
C GLY A 524 -20.87 23.09 4.98
N ASP A 525 -20.79 23.15 6.31
CA ASP A 525 -20.56 21.96 7.15
C ASP A 525 -21.78 21.02 7.20
N ASP A 526 -22.98 21.58 7.03
CA ASP A 526 -24.27 20.87 6.98
C ASP A 526 -24.59 20.28 5.60
N MET A 527 -23.63 20.30 4.66
CA MET A 527 -23.82 19.74 3.33
C MET A 527 -24.25 18.26 3.37
N ALA A 528 -25.19 17.92 2.48
CA ALA A 528 -25.68 16.57 2.25
C ALA A 528 -25.48 16.18 0.77
N GLU A 529 -25.09 14.94 0.52
CA GLU A 529 -24.74 14.43 -0.83
C GLU A 529 -25.86 14.69 -1.86
N GLY A 530 -27.12 14.48 -1.47
CA GLY A 530 -28.28 14.67 -2.34
C GLY A 530 -28.63 16.13 -2.65
N SER A 531 -27.89 17.11 -2.15
CA SER A 531 -28.20 18.54 -2.29
C SER A 531 -26.95 19.37 -2.62
N PRO A 532 -26.37 19.20 -3.83
CA PRO A 532 -25.26 20.03 -4.27
C PRO A 532 -25.68 21.49 -4.40
N ALA A 533 -24.78 22.39 -4.02
CA ALA A 533 -24.97 23.82 -4.22
C ALA A 533 -24.85 24.20 -5.71
N TYR A 534 -24.09 23.41 -6.47
CA TYR A 534 -24.01 23.48 -7.92
C TYR A 534 -23.98 22.08 -8.54
N ASP A 535 -24.77 21.86 -9.60
CA ASP A 535 -24.74 20.67 -10.45
C ASP A 535 -24.79 21.15 -11.90
N SER A 536 -23.79 20.76 -12.70
CA SER A 536 -23.74 21.13 -14.12
C SER A 536 -24.84 20.46 -14.94
N GLY A 537 -25.48 19.42 -14.39
CA GLY A 537 -26.18 18.41 -15.19
C GLY A 537 -25.20 17.67 -16.11
N ASN A 538 -25.76 16.96 -17.08
CA ASN A 538 -24.97 16.30 -18.12
C ASN A 538 -24.26 17.34 -18.99
N CYS A 539 -22.96 17.18 -19.19
CA CYS A 539 -22.15 18.15 -19.92
C CYS A 539 -20.95 17.51 -20.65
N ASN A 540 -20.24 18.31 -21.44
CA ASN A 540 -18.93 17.95 -21.95
C ASN A 540 -17.85 18.47 -20.99
N PHE A 541 -16.94 17.61 -20.56
CA PHE A 541 -15.90 17.93 -19.60
C PHE A 541 -14.63 17.11 -19.83
N GLY A 542 -13.47 17.78 -19.81
CA GLY A 542 -12.18 17.17 -20.13
C GLY A 542 -11.87 17.26 -21.63
N PHE A 543 -10.58 17.29 -21.96
CA PHE A 543 -10.12 17.30 -23.35
C PHE A 543 -8.76 16.66 -23.50
N ALA A 544 -8.76 15.38 -23.83
CA ALA A 544 -7.56 14.60 -24.10
C ALA A 544 -7.85 13.53 -25.16
N HIS A 545 -7.07 12.45 -25.22
CA HIS A 545 -7.45 11.25 -25.97
C HIS A 545 -8.46 10.41 -25.17
N TRP A 546 -9.35 9.72 -25.89
CA TRP A 546 -10.53 9.07 -25.34
C TRP A 546 -10.57 7.61 -25.80
N ILE A 547 -10.78 6.68 -24.86
CA ILE A 547 -11.08 5.28 -25.16
C ILE A 547 -12.54 5.17 -25.63
N ASP A 548 -13.43 5.87 -24.94
CA ASP A 548 -14.87 5.95 -25.21
C ASP A 548 -15.41 7.34 -24.83
N ASP A 549 -16.72 7.48 -24.62
CA ASP A 549 -17.32 8.79 -24.35
C ASP A 549 -17.17 9.27 -22.89
N ASP A 550 -16.67 8.45 -21.97
CA ASP A 550 -16.48 8.79 -20.55
C ASP A 550 -15.17 8.27 -19.91
N THR A 551 -14.22 7.82 -20.73
CA THR A 551 -12.91 7.34 -20.30
C THR A 551 -11.78 7.94 -21.15
N LEU A 552 -10.80 8.57 -20.51
CA LEU A 552 -9.56 9.05 -21.13
C LEU A 552 -8.58 7.89 -21.36
N ASP A 553 -7.76 7.99 -22.42
CA ASP A 553 -6.75 6.99 -22.75
C ASP A 553 -5.40 7.30 -22.07
N ASP A 554 -5.02 6.48 -21.11
CA ASP A 554 -3.76 6.59 -20.40
C ASP A 554 -2.73 5.52 -20.75
N THR A 555 -2.93 4.77 -21.85
CA THR A 555 -2.08 3.65 -22.28
C THR A 555 -0.83 4.06 -23.08
N GLY A 556 -0.68 5.36 -23.37
CA GLY A 556 0.50 5.91 -24.01
C GLY A 556 0.64 5.73 -25.51
N ASN A 557 -0.42 5.26 -26.16
CA ASN A 557 -0.48 5.08 -27.61
C ASN A 557 -1.00 6.30 -28.37
N ASN A 558 -0.78 7.53 -27.89
CA ASN A 558 -1.35 8.73 -28.50
C ASN A 558 -0.46 9.28 -29.66
N PRO A 559 -0.82 9.06 -30.94
CA PRO A 559 -0.04 9.53 -32.08
C PRO A 559 -0.09 11.06 -32.27
N GLU A 560 -1.04 11.77 -31.64
CA GLU A 560 -1.13 13.23 -31.69
C GLU A 560 -0.06 13.92 -30.83
N CYS A 561 0.73 13.17 -30.06
CA CYS A 561 1.59 13.70 -28.99
C CYS A 561 3.09 13.46 -29.19
N ALA A 562 3.54 13.23 -30.42
CA ALA A 562 4.95 13.12 -30.74
C ALA A 562 5.73 14.35 -30.21
N GLY A 563 6.52 14.17 -29.14
CA GLY A 563 7.37 15.22 -28.55
C GLY A 563 6.87 15.87 -27.25
N TYR A 564 5.73 15.46 -26.69
CA TYR A 564 5.34 15.83 -25.32
C TYR A 564 5.81 14.76 -24.31
N ASN A 565 6.26 15.20 -23.12
CA ASN A 565 6.87 14.35 -22.09
C ASN A 565 5.85 13.45 -21.32
N GLY A 566 4.84 12.89 -22.00
CA GLY A 566 3.81 12.08 -21.37
C GLY A 566 3.17 11.08 -22.32
N THR A 567 3.42 9.80 -22.07
CA THR A 567 2.77 8.62 -22.66
C THR A 567 1.43 8.31 -21.96
N TYR A 568 0.60 9.31 -21.64
CA TYR A 568 -0.73 9.09 -21.06
C TYR A 568 -1.56 10.37 -20.98
N ASP A 569 -2.89 10.26 -21.08
CA ASP A 569 -3.83 11.35 -20.80
C ASP A 569 -4.70 11.04 -19.58
N ALA A 570 -4.80 11.98 -18.63
CA ALA A 570 -5.60 11.84 -17.41
C ALA A 570 -5.95 13.20 -16.80
N LEU A 571 -6.81 13.22 -15.78
CA LEU A 571 -7.04 14.39 -14.95
C LEU A 571 -6.25 14.32 -13.64
N GLY A 572 -5.62 15.43 -13.30
CA GLY A 572 -4.97 15.73 -12.03
C GLY A 572 -5.72 16.80 -11.24
N CYS A 573 -5.32 17.01 -9.98
CA CYS A 573 -5.83 18.10 -9.14
C CYS A 573 -4.68 19.00 -8.65
N LYS A 574 -4.95 20.30 -8.53
CA LYS A 574 -4.07 21.28 -7.87
C LYS A 574 -4.87 22.15 -6.91
N PHE A 575 -4.23 22.59 -5.83
CA PHE A 575 -4.86 23.39 -4.78
C PHE A 575 -3.95 24.56 -4.39
N GLY A 576 -4.53 25.73 -4.14
CA GLY A 576 -3.78 26.96 -3.87
C GLY A 576 -4.01 28.02 -4.93
N LEU A 577 -3.15 29.02 -4.97
CA LEU A 577 -3.33 30.22 -5.79
C LEU A 577 -2.71 30.04 -7.18
N TYR A 578 -3.53 30.21 -8.23
CA TYR A 578 -3.05 30.46 -9.60
C TYR A 578 -3.63 31.76 -10.16
N VAL A 579 -2.88 32.84 -10.06
CA VAL A 579 -3.39 34.22 -10.18
C VAL A 579 -2.45 35.15 -10.93
N SER A 580 -3.02 36.24 -11.44
CA SER A 580 -2.28 37.37 -12.02
C SER A 580 -2.82 38.73 -11.54
N ASN A 581 -3.53 38.70 -10.42
CA ASN A 581 -4.13 39.88 -9.80
C ASN A 581 -3.06 40.89 -9.40
N LYS A 582 -3.43 42.17 -9.40
CA LYS A 582 -2.48 43.28 -9.14
C LYS A 582 -2.35 43.62 -7.65
N VAL A 583 -2.58 42.64 -6.81
CA VAL A 583 -2.59 42.75 -5.34
C VAL A 583 -2.03 41.48 -4.72
N ASP A 584 -1.48 41.60 -3.52
CA ASP A 584 -1.04 40.44 -2.74
C ASP A 584 -2.26 39.67 -2.22
N ILE A 585 -2.13 38.34 -2.12
CA ILE A 585 -3.22 37.46 -1.71
C ILE A 585 -2.71 36.43 -0.70
N THR A 586 -3.39 36.30 0.43
CA THR A 586 -3.23 35.17 1.36
C THR A 586 -4.51 34.37 1.45
N ILE A 587 -4.40 33.04 1.39
CA ILE A 587 -5.51 32.11 1.61
C ILE A 587 -5.03 30.91 2.45
N ARG A 588 -5.93 30.31 3.24
CA ARG A 588 -5.61 29.14 4.06
C ARG A 588 -6.51 27.96 3.70
N PHE A 589 -5.92 26.77 3.71
CA PHE A 589 -6.61 25.49 3.51
C PHE A 589 -6.42 24.60 4.74
N ASP A 590 -7.41 23.74 4.97
CA ASP A 590 -7.37 22.69 5.99
C ASP A 590 -8.11 21.43 5.49
N ASP A 591 -7.83 20.27 6.09
CA ASP A 591 -8.46 18.98 5.80
C ASP A 591 -8.60 18.68 4.28
N LEU A 592 -7.48 18.78 3.57
CA LEU A 592 -7.42 18.65 2.13
C LEU A 592 -7.38 17.16 1.74
N LYS A 593 -8.30 16.74 0.89
CA LYS A 593 -8.51 15.36 0.43
C LYS A 593 -8.70 15.33 -1.10
N ALA A 594 -8.06 14.40 -1.80
CA ALA A 594 -8.30 14.09 -3.21
C ALA A 594 -8.41 12.57 -3.40
N LEU A 595 -9.52 12.11 -3.97
CA LEU A 595 -9.95 10.70 -4.03
C LEU A 595 -10.14 10.27 -5.48
N GLU A 596 -9.36 9.28 -5.90
CA GLU A 596 -9.46 8.69 -7.24
C GLU A 596 -10.71 7.82 -7.38
N GLY A 597 -11.37 7.93 -8.54
CA GLY A 597 -12.63 7.23 -8.81
C GLY A 597 -13.81 7.78 -8.01
N SER A 598 -14.91 7.03 -7.97
CA SER A 598 -16.10 7.37 -7.19
C SER A 598 -16.62 6.14 -6.43
N PRO A 599 -15.87 5.64 -5.43
CA PRO A 599 -16.31 4.51 -4.60
C PRO A 599 -17.63 4.81 -3.88
N SER A 600 -18.29 3.76 -3.39
CA SER A 600 -19.49 3.92 -2.57
C SER A 600 -19.18 4.79 -1.34
N GLY A 601 -19.98 5.84 -1.11
CA GLY A 601 -19.75 6.79 -0.02
C GLY A 601 -18.65 7.83 -0.28
N ALA A 602 -18.17 7.99 -1.52
CA ALA A 602 -17.11 8.95 -1.89
C ALA A 602 -17.34 10.35 -1.33
N PHE A 603 -18.58 10.85 -1.34
CA PHE A 603 -18.93 12.14 -0.74
C PHE A 603 -18.51 12.22 0.73
N ASN A 604 -18.84 11.21 1.54
CA ASN A 604 -18.49 11.18 2.96
C ASN A 604 -16.99 11.00 3.18
N ILE A 605 -16.30 10.27 2.30
CA ILE A 605 -14.85 10.05 2.35
C ILE A 605 -14.10 11.38 2.18
N VAL A 606 -14.51 12.23 1.23
CA VAL A 606 -13.84 13.53 1.00
C VAL A 606 -14.41 14.68 1.81
N LYS A 607 -15.59 14.52 2.44
CA LYS A 607 -16.21 15.57 3.23
C LYS A 607 -15.28 15.99 4.37
N PRO A 608 -14.96 17.30 4.51
CA PRO A 608 -14.15 17.74 5.63
C PRO A 608 -14.83 17.52 6.98
N GLY A 609 -14.05 17.15 8.00
CA GLY A 609 -14.53 16.80 9.34
C GLY A 609 -14.94 15.35 9.56
N ASN A 610 -14.93 14.52 8.50
CA ASN A 610 -15.07 13.07 8.56
C ASN A 610 -13.72 12.36 8.52
#